data_AF-A0A942BV85-F1
#
_entry.id   AF-A0A942BV85-F1
#
_cell.length_a   1.000
_cell.length_b   1.000
_cell.length_c   1.000
_cell.angle_alpha   90.00
_cell.angle_beta   90.00
_cell.angle_gamma   90.00
#
_symmetry.space_group_name_H-M   'P 1'
#
loop_
_entity.id
_entity.type
_entity.pdbx_description
1 polymer ?
#
loop_
_entity_poly.entity_id
_entity_poly.type
_entity_poly.pdbx_seq_one_letter_code
_entity_poly.pdbx_strand_id
1 'polypeptide(L)' 'MALTRVLLTVTTYPLPSRSYDELVCTAGVLEDGTWIRIYPVPLSFLMNLSRSGQMTDRKYTWIELDLERRKDDFRPES' A
#
# COMPACT_ATOMS: atom_id res chain seq x y z
N MET A 1 1.30 10.39 -13.69
CA MET A 1 2.01 11.50 -13.03
C MET A 1 3.42 11.00 -12.74
N ALA A 2 4.19 11.58 -11.81
CA ALA A 2 5.48 11.00 -11.46
C ALA A 2 5.26 9.70 -10.65
N LEU A 3 5.77 8.57 -11.14
CA LEU A 3 5.74 7.31 -10.39
C LEU A 3 6.55 7.50 -9.11
N THR A 4 5.94 7.19 -7.97
CA THR A 4 6.57 7.30 -6.66
C THR A 4 7.03 5.93 -6.22
N ARG A 5 8.32 5.84 -5.90
CA ARG A 5 8.90 4.63 -5.31
C ARG A 5 8.62 4.58 -3.83
N VAL A 6 8.01 3.49 -3.40
CA VAL A 6 7.64 3.26 -2.00
C VAL A 6 8.12 1.90 -1.55
N LEU A 7 8.81 1.85 -0.43
CA LEU A 7 9.13 0.64 0.31
C LEU A 7 7.92 0.26 1.16
N LEU A 8 7.26 -0.85 0.84
CA LEU A 8 6.17 -1.37 1.66
C LEU A 8 6.70 -1.83 3.02
N THR A 9 6.18 -1.31 4.13
CA THR A 9 6.65 -1.69 5.48
C THR A 9 5.55 -2.30 6.32
N VAL A 10 4.33 -1.76 6.21
CA VAL A 10 3.18 -2.20 7.02
C VAL A 10 1.99 -2.44 6.11
N THR A 11 1.34 -3.58 6.30
CA THR A 11 0.07 -3.89 5.65
C THR A 11 -0.90 -4.28 6.76
N THR A 12 -2.05 -3.62 6.84
CA THR A 12 -3.09 -4.03 7.79
C THR A 12 -3.74 -5.34 7.35
N TYR A 13 -4.26 -6.10 8.31
CA TYR A 13 -5.09 -7.27 8.02
C TYR A 13 -6.36 -6.82 7.28
N PRO A 14 -6.77 -7.51 6.20
CA PRO A 14 -7.99 -7.17 5.50
C PRO A 14 -9.20 -7.43 6.40
N LEU A 15 -10.17 -6.51 6.39
CA LEU A 15 -11.45 -6.77 7.02
C LEU A 15 -12.24 -7.70 6.10
N PRO A 16 -12.53 -8.96 6.51
CA PRO A 16 -13.22 -9.92 5.67
C PRO A 16 -14.62 -9.41 5.31
N SER A 17 -14.76 -8.92 4.07
CA SER A 17 -16.04 -8.55 3.47
C SER A 17 -16.54 -9.71 2.61
N ARG A 18 -17.78 -10.12 2.82
CA ARG A 18 -18.47 -11.18 2.06
C ARG A 18 -18.74 -10.82 0.60
N SER A 19 -18.51 -9.57 0.21
CA SER A 19 -18.77 -9.05 -1.12
C SER A 19 -17.57 -8.24 -1.56
N TYR A 20 -16.76 -8.85 -2.44
CA TYR A 20 -15.78 -8.30 -3.37
C TYR A 20 -14.96 -7.05 -2.97
N ASP A 21 -13.64 -7.21 -3.12
CA ASP A 21 -12.56 -6.22 -3.02
C ASP A 21 -12.28 -5.67 -1.59
N GLU A 22 -11.60 -6.50 -0.79
CA GLU A 22 -11.09 -6.08 0.52
C GLU A 22 -10.09 -4.94 0.37
N LEU A 23 -10.44 -3.76 0.86
CA LEU A 23 -9.56 -2.60 0.87
C LEU A 23 -8.72 -2.60 2.15
N VAL A 24 -7.41 -2.43 2.01
CA VAL A 24 -6.47 -2.38 3.12
C VAL A 24 -5.74 -1.05 3.17
N CYS A 25 -5.38 -0.67 4.40
CA CYS A 25 -4.43 0.39 4.66
C CYS A 25 -3.01 -0.17 4.58
N THR A 26 -2.18 0.43 3.74
CA THR A 26 -0.79 0.06 3.57
C THR A 26 0.07 1.27 3.88
N ALA A 27 1.06 1.12 4.76
CA ALA A 27 2.06 2.14 5.00
C ALA A 27 3.37 1.75 4.35
N GLY A 28 4.09 2.74 3.85
CA GLY A 28 5.40 2.57 3.27
C GLY A 28 6.31 3.75 3.56
N VAL A 29 7.53 3.64 3.06
CA VAL A 29 8.58 4.64 3.21
C VAL A 29 9.08 5.05 1.85
N LEU A 30 9.24 6.34 1.63
CA LEU A 30 9.79 6.91 0.41
C LEU A 30 11.32 6.81 0.40
N GLU A 31 11.95 7.09 -0.75
CA GLU A 31 13.42 7.06 -0.90
C GLU A 31 14.13 8.07 0.01
N ASP A 32 13.45 9.15 0.43
CA ASP A 32 13.94 10.15 1.38
C ASP A 32 13.78 9.75 2.86
N GLY A 33 13.15 8.60 3.13
CA GLY A 33 12.84 8.13 4.48
C GLY A 33 11.53 8.67 5.06
N THR A 34 10.77 9.46 4.31
CA THR A 34 9.46 9.95 4.73
C THR A 34 8.44 8.82 4.72
N TRP A 35 7.59 8.78 5.76
CA TRP A 35 6.49 7.82 5.84
C TRP A 35 5.31 8.27 5.00
N ILE A 36 4.74 7.34 4.22
CA ILE A 36 3.56 7.56 3.42
C ILE A 36 2.50 6.51 3.73
N ARG A 37 1.25 6.96 3.85
CA ARG A 37 0.09 6.10 4.03
C ARG A 37 -0.69 6.01 2.74
N ILE A 38 -0.83 4.80 2.24
CA ILE A 38 -1.53 4.49 1.01
C ILE A 38 -2.88 3.88 1.38
N TYR A 39 -3.96 4.60 1.07
CA TYR A 39 -5.32 4.15 1.31
C TYR A 39 -6.31 4.78 0.32
N PRO A 40 -7.27 4.01 -0.22
CA PRO A 40 -7.44 2.57 -0.06
C PRO A 40 -6.61 1.77 -1.08
N VAL A 41 -6.00 0.66 -0.65
CA VAL A 41 -5.30 -0.27 -1.54
C VAL A 41 -6.12 -1.56 -1.68
N PRO A 42 -6.42 -2.04 -2.91
CA PRO A 42 -7.05 -3.34 -3.13
C PRO A 42 -6.17 -4.48 -2.60
N LEU A 43 -6.73 -5.42 -1.84
CA LEU A 43 -6.00 -6.61 -1.41
C LEU A 43 -5.55 -7.44 -2.62
N SER A 44 -6.34 -7.47 -3.69
CA SER A 44 -6.03 -8.12 -4.96
C SER A 44 -4.74 -7.56 -5.58
N PHE A 45 -4.51 -6.25 -5.49
CA PHE A 45 -3.26 -5.61 -5.93
C PHE A 45 -2.05 -6.14 -5.14
N LEU A 46 -2.16 -6.21 -3.82
CA LEU A 46 -1.10 -6.74 -2.95
C LEU A 46 -0.88 -8.25 -3.13
N MET A 47 -1.95 -9.00 -3.43
CA MET A 47 -1.87 -10.42 -3.77
C MET A 47 -1.14 -10.66 -5.09
N ASN A 48 -1.41 -9.84 -6.11
CA ASN A 48 -0.74 -9.92 -7.40
C ASN A 48 0.75 -9.56 -7.32
N LEU A 49 1.13 -8.70 -6.36
CA LEU A 49 2.54 -8.39 -6.09
C LEU A 49 3.31 -9.64 -5.60
N SER A 50 2.64 -10.56 -4.89
CA SER A 50 3.20 -11.83 -4.43
C SER A 50 3.17 -12.90 -5.54
N ARG A 51 4.01 -12.76 -6.56
CA ARG A 51 4.19 -13.81 -7.60
C ARG A 51 4.64 -15.19 -7.08
N SER A 52 5.04 -15.32 -5.80
CA SER A 52 5.64 -16.54 -5.23
C SER A 52 4.76 -17.30 -4.23
N GLY A 53 3.46 -16.99 -4.12
CA GLY A 53 2.52 -17.78 -3.28
C GLY A 53 2.76 -17.72 -1.76
N GLN A 54 3.80 -17.04 -1.29
CA GLN A 54 4.07 -16.81 0.13
C GLN A 54 3.61 -15.40 0.53
N MET A 55 2.62 -15.32 1.41
CA MET A 55 2.15 -14.05 2.01
C MET A 55 3.23 -13.27 2.77
N THR A 56 4.37 -13.92 3.06
CA THR A 56 5.42 -13.44 3.96
C THR A 56 6.35 -12.40 3.33
N ASP A 57 6.47 -12.34 1.99
CA ASP A 57 7.48 -11.53 1.29
C ASP A 57 7.01 -10.11 0.90
N ARG A 58 5.82 -9.68 1.39
CA ARG A 58 5.26 -8.35 1.03
C ARG A 58 5.91 -7.18 1.74
N LYS A 59 6.56 -7.44 2.88
CA LYS A 59 7.22 -6.41 3.69
C LYS A 59 8.64 -6.21 3.17
N TYR A 60 9.04 -4.95 3.12
CA TYR A 60 10.33 -4.48 2.62
C TYR A 60 10.54 -4.66 1.10
N THR A 61 9.44 -4.61 0.33
CA THR A 61 9.48 -4.60 -1.13
C THR A 61 9.37 -3.17 -1.66
N TRP A 62 10.26 -2.79 -2.58
CA TRP A 62 10.13 -1.55 -3.34
C TRP A 62 9.11 -1.72 -4.46
N ILE A 63 8.14 -0.81 -4.53
CA ILE A 63 7.15 -0.74 -5.59
C ILE A 63 7.07 0.66 -6.15
N GLU A 64 6.68 0.76 -7.42
CA GLU A 64 6.42 2.02 -8.11
C GLU A 64 4.92 2.20 -8.25
N LEU A 65 4.40 3.27 -7.65
CA LEU A 65 2.96 3.58 -7.63
C LEU A 65 2.72 5.00 -8.12
N ASP A 66 1.66 5.19 -8.91
CA ASP A 66 1.11 6.51 -9.18
C ASP A 66 0.19 6.88 -8.00
N LEU A 67 0.68 7.73 -7.11
CA LEU A 67 -0.01 8.13 -5.88
C LEU A 67 -0.50 9.56 -5.99
N GLU A 68 -1.77 9.78 -5.63
CA GLU A 68 -2.34 11.12 -5.50
C GLU A 68 -2.66 11.42 -4.03
N ARG A 69 -2.20 12.58 -3.56
CA ARG A 69 -2.46 13.05 -2.19
C ARG A 69 -3.95 13.29 -2.01
N ARG A 70 -4.54 12.69 -0.96
CA ARG A 70 -5.95 12.91 -0.64
C ARG A 70 -6.13 14.30 -0.03
N LYS A 71 -7.00 15.13 -0.61
CA LYS A 71 -7.31 16.48 -0.11
C LYS A 71 -8.23 16.49 1.12
N ASP A 72 -8.91 15.39 1.36
CA ASP A 72 -9.90 15.23 2.44
C ASP A 72 -9.28 14.70 3.74
N ASP A 73 -8.05 14.16 3.67
CA ASP A 73 -7.35 13.63 4.83
C ASP A 73 -6.34 14.66 5.34
N PHE A 74 -6.54 15.15 6.57
CA PHE A 74 -5.70 16.18 7.18
C PHE A 74 -4.36 15.65 7.72
N ARG A 75 -4.12 14.33 7.67
CA ARG A 75 -2.90 13.74 8.22
C ARG A 75 -1.70 14.06 7.33
N PRO A 76 -0.53 14.36 7.93
CA PRO A 76 0.66 14.72 7.18
C PRO A 76 1.13 13.60 6.24
N GLU A 77 0.81 12.34 6.59
CA GLU A 77 1.15 11.10 5.88
C GLU A 77 0.21 10.71 4.72
N SER A 78 -0.87 11.47 4.47
CA SER A 78 -1.89 11.23 3.41
C SER A 78 -1.90 12.27 2.30
#